data_AF-A0A517N6F4-F1
#
_entry.id   AF-A0A517N6F4-F1
#
_cell.length_a   1.000
_cell.length_b   1.000
_cell.length_c   1.000
_cell.angle_alpha   90.00
_cell.angle_beta   90.00
_cell.angle_gamma   90.00
#
_symmetry.space_group_name_H-M   'P 1'
#
loop_
_entity.id
_entity.type
_entity.pdbx_description
1 polymer ?
#
loop_
_entity_poly.entity_id
_entity_poly.type
_entity_poly.pdbx_seq_one_letter_code
_entity_poly.pdbx_strand_id
1 'polypeptide(L)'
;MLLMPYGTDAPTPYLPITTGIVMVLNVALFLATGMGDTLHYDWLIIQFHWIHPLQWISGVFMHASWLHLVGNMIFLWCFGQVVEGKIGWRRFAILYFQLAFFDGMITQLAGYFTVSAGGALGASGVIFALMVIAIIWAPMNDMHFLFIYYVFVREIDFKIVQVGLFYIACDFLGAYFNHFSVSTPVLHLLGVIVGIPFGVYMLRSGKVDCEGWDLFSRYGTIGQLRWSFNPLLIVGSLFRTRHALADAEMTLQNRKAYQDDSALRQIRANPHLYSHPTPSVRAAVARNATASTPHNAAILIRSLSEAIANEQESAAWSIFQKAGGTIGWHILHEELLVRLIGLLTKRRLFDESIQPLQQLVRRDSARSNAACLQIAKIQLFHQGDPVVATATLNQMTGPLSSKTEAKRKSILNACQIRR
;
A
#
# COMPACT_ATOMS: atom_id res chain seq x y z
N MET A 1 -14.81 -9.06 -27.34
CA MET A 1 -14.57 -9.36 -25.92
C MET A 1 -13.77 -8.20 -25.35
N LEU A 2 -14.21 -7.60 -24.26
CA LEU A 2 -13.53 -6.48 -23.60
C LEU A 2 -13.15 -6.93 -22.18
N LEU A 3 -11.88 -6.74 -21.81
CA LEU A 3 -11.39 -6.91 -20.45
C LEU A 3 -10.73 -5.59 -20.06
N MET A 4 -11.37 -4.81 -19.18
CA MET A 4 -10.95 -3.45 -18.86
C MET A 4 -10.85 -3.27 -17.34
N PRO A 5 -9.69 -2.85 -16.80
CA PRO A 5 -9.60 -2.51 -15.39
C PRO A 5 -10.34 -1.20 -15.12
N TYR A 6 -10.98 -1.08 -13.95
CA TYR A 6 -11.71 0.14 -13.60
C TYR A 6 -11.45 0.64 -12.17
N GLY A 7 -10.85 -0.18 -11.31
CA GLY A 7 -10.61 0.18 -9.92
C GLY A 7 -9.76 -0.83 -9.17
N THR A 8 -9.57 -0.57 -7.88
CA THR A 8 -8.79 -1.43 -6.97
C THR A 8 -9.35 -1.37 -5.54
N ASP A 9 -9.10 -2.41 -4.76
CA ASP A 9 -9.42 -2.48 -3.33
C ASP A 9 -8.35 -1.83 -2.43
N ALA A 10 -7.32 -1.20 -3.02
CA ALA A 10 -6.27 -0.54 -2.26
C ALA A 10 -6.87 0.51 -1.31
N PRO A 11 -6.54 0.47 0.00
CA PRO A 11 -7.06 1.45 0.94
C PRO A 11 -6.53 2.84 0.56
N THR A 12 -7.44 3.74 0.20
CA THR A 12 -7.14 5.09 -0.26
C THR A 12 -7.72 6.12 0.73
N PRO A 13 -6.99 6.49 1.80
CA PRO A 13 -7.43 7.53 2.73
C PRO A 13 -7.59 8.91 2.07
N TYR A 14 -6.98 9.11 0.89
CA TYR A 14 -7.05 10.35 0.12
C TYR A 14 -7.77 10.13 -1.21
N LEU A 15 -8.55 11.14 -1.62
CA LEU A 15 -9.14 11.18 -2.96
C LEU A 15 -8.06 11.39 -4.04
N PRO A 16 -8.21 10.81 -5.23
CA PRO A 16 -7.23 10.86 -6.31
C PRO A 16 -7.35 12.16 -7.14
N ILE A 17 -7.11 13.29 -6.50
CA ILE A 17 -7.29 14.64 -7.07
C ILE A 17 -6.32 14.88 -8.22
N THR A 18 -5.03 14.61 -8.01
CA THR A 18 -4.00 14.87 -9.01
C THR A 18 -4.14 13.93 -10.20
N THR A 19 -4.43 12.65 -9.96
CA THR A 19 -4.74 11.68 -11.03
C THR A 19 -5.88 12.22 -11.91
N GLY A 20 -6.97 12.67 -11.29
CA GLY A 20 -8.09 13.29 -11.99
C GLY A 20 -7.70 14.55 -12.78
N ILE A 21 -6.93 15.46 -12.19
CA ILE A 21 -6.44 16.67 -12.86
C ILE A 21 -5.59 16.33 -14.08
N VAL A 22 -4.63 15.41 -13.93
CA VAL A 22 -3.75 14.98 -15.03
C VAL A 22 -4.58 14.34 -16.14
N MET A 23 -5.60 13.53 -15.81
CA MET A 23 -6.50 12.96 -16.81
C MET A 23 -7.27 14.04 -17.58
N VAL A 24 -7.84 15.02 -16.88
CA VAL A 24 -8.55 16.14 -17.52
C VAL A 24 -7.61 16.94 -18.42
N LEU A 25 -6.38 17.22 -17.97
CA LEU A 25 -5.38 17.93 -18.78
C LEU A 25 -5.01 17.15 -20.05
N ASN A 26 -4.83 15.83 -19.96
CA ASN A 26 -4.56 14.98 -21.11
C ASN A 26 -5.71 14.98 -22.11
N VAL A 27 -6.95 14.88 -21.63
CA VAL A 27 -8.15 14.96 -22.49
C VAL A 27 -8.26 16.33 -23.14
N ALA A 28 -8.07 17.41 -22.37
CA ALA A 28 -8.16 18.77 -22.88
C ALA A 28 -7.08 19.05 -23.94
N LEU A 29 -5.84 18.65 -23.70
CA LEU A 29 -4.74 18.82 -24.65
C LEU A 29 -4.95 17.96 -25.89
N PHE A 30 -5.40 16.71 -25.75
CA PHE A 30 -5.72 15.87 -26.90
C PHE A 30 -6.79 16.50 -27.82
N LEU A 31 -7.83 17.09 -27.23
CA LEU A 31 -8.84 17.82 -28.00
C LEU A 31 -8.25 19.09 -28.66
N ALA A 32 -7.41 19.83 -27.93
CA ALA A 32 -6.79 21.06 -28.42
C ALA A 32 -5.74 20.82 -29.53
N THR A 33 -5.08 19.67 -29.54
CA THR A 33 -4.10 19.27 -30.57
C THR A 33 -4.72 18.52 -31.73
N GLY A 34 -6.03 18.66 -31.97
CA GLY A 34 -6.70 18.06 -33.12
C GLY A 34 -6.90 16.55 -33.02
N MET A 35 -6.98 15.99 -31.80
CA MET A 35 -7.31 14.58 -31.54
C MET A 35 -6.29 13.58 -32.13
N GLY A 36 -5.02 13.95 -32.11
CA GLY A 36 -3.91 13.11 -32.58
C GLY A 36 -3.10 13.68 -33.75
N ASP A 37 -3.28 14.96 -34.10
CA ASP A 37 -2.40 15.62 -35.06
C ASP A 37 -1.03 15.88 -34.44
N THR A 38 -0.03 15.10 -34.87
CA THR A 38 1.35 15.21 -34.37
C THR A 38 2.21 16.18 -35.16
N LEU A 39 1.72 16.77 -36.25
CA LEU A 39 2.55 17.52 -37.20
C LEU A 39 2.90 18.93 -36.73
N HIS A 40 2.11 19.52 -35.82
CA HIS A 40 2.21 20.93 -35.44
C HIS A 40 2.66 21.16 -33.98
N TYR A 41 2.88 20.09 -33.21
CA TYR A 41 3.07 20.17 -31.76
C TYR A 41 4.36 19.48 -31.30
N ASP A 42 5.47 19.81 -31.94
CA ASP A 42 6.81 19.24 -31.67
C ASP A 42 7.28 19.38 -30.22
N TRP A 43 6.84 20.43 -29.51
CA TRP A 43 7.17 20.64 -28.11
C TRP A 43 6.45 19.66 -27.16
N LEU A 44 5.45 18.91 -27.64
CA LEU A 44 4.74 17.86 -26.92
C LEU A 44 5.20 16.45 -27.32
N ILE A 45 6.22 16.32 -28.16
CA ILE A 45 6.75 15.03 -28.62
C ILE A 45 8.21 14.96 -28.21
N ILE A 46 8.63 13.87 -27.58
CA ILE A 46 10.04 13.62 -27.27
C ILE A 46 10.74 13.26 -28.56
N GLN A 47 11.39 14.22 -29.18
CA GLN A 47 12.07 14.02 -30.46
C GLN A 47 13.48 13.46 -30.23
N PHE A 48 13.88 12.49 -31.05
CA PHE A 48 15.13 11.77 -30.85
C PHE A 48 16.34 12.41 -31.52
N HIS A 49 16.18 13.44 -32.36
CA HIS A 49 17.30 14.05 -33.09
C HIS A 49 18.04 15.15 -32.33
N TRP A 50 17.52 15.58 -31.17
CA TRP A 50 18.09 16.62 -30.31
C TRP A 50 17.65 16.44 -28.86
N ILE A 51 18.34 17.11 -27.93
CA ILE A 51 18.01 17.08 -26.50
C ILE A 51 17.19 18.33 -26.16
N HIS A 52 15.96 18.13 -25.67
CA HIS A 52 15.04 19.23 -25.36
C HIS A 52 14.29 18.96 -24.05
N PRO A 53 14.83 19.40 -22.89
CA PRO A 53 14.31 19.02 -21.57
C PRO A 53 12.84 19.35 -21.30
N LEU A 54 12.27 20.36 -21.98
CA LEU A 54 10.83 20.63 -21.89
C LEU A 54 10.00 19.41 -22.31
N GLN A 55 10.43 18.69 -23.36
CA GLN A 55 9.75 17.52 -23.91
C GLN A 55 9.69 16.36 -22.91
N TRP A 56 10.61 16.30 -21.94
CA TRP A 56 10.59 15.24 -20.92
C TRP A 56 9.36 15.32 -20.04
N ILE A 57 8.85 16.54 -19.80
CA ILE A 57 7.64 16.75 -19.00
C ILE A 57 6.42 16.89 -19.91
N SER A 58 6.52 17.65 -20.99
CA SER A 58 5.37 17.94 -21.86
C SER A 58 4.96 16.74 -22.73
N GLY A 59 5.89 15.82 -23.00
CA GLY A 59 5.67 14.62 -23.81
C GLY A 59 4.56 13.69 -23.31
N VAL A 60 4.30 13.69 -22.00
CA VAL A 60 3.27 12.85 -21.38
C VAL A 60 1.85 13.26 -21.79
N PHE A 61 1.66 14.49 -22.29
CA PHE A 61 0.35 15.04 -22.61
C PHE A 61 -0.14 14.76 -24.03
N MET A 62 0.73 14.33 -24.94
CA MET A 62 0.37 14.09 -26.33
C MET A 62 -0.06 12.65 -26.57
N HIS A 63 -1.13 12.45 -27.33
CA HIS A 63 -1.66 11.13 -27.64
C HIS A 63 -1.98 11.04 -29.13
N ALA A 64 -1.56 9.96 -29.79
CA ALA A 64 -1.69 9.79 -31.24
C ALA A 64 -3.08 9.35 -31.72
N SER A 65 -3.95 8.88 -30.81
CA SER A 65 -5.30 8.43 -31.15
C SER A 65 -6.20 8.33 -29.93
N TRP A 66 -7.52 8.20 -30.16
CA TRP A 66 -8.50 7.93 -29.11
C TRP A 66 -8.18 6.67 -28.31
N LEU A 67 -7.79 5.58 -28.97
CA LEU A 67 -7.45 4.32 -28.29
C LEU A 67 -6.22 4.50 -27.41
N HIS A 68 -5.21 5.25 -27.89
CA HIS A 68 -4.01 5.55 -27.11
C HIS A 68 -4.34 6.39 -25.87
N LEU A 69 -5.15 7.45 -26.02
CA LEU A 69 -5.59 8.27 -24.89
C LEU A 69 -6.41 7.46 -23.88
N VAL A 70 -7.48 6.79 -24.33
CA VAL A 70 -8.38 6.05 -23.43
C VAL A 70 -7.64 4.95 -22.69
N GLY A 71 -6.76 4.20 -23.38
CA GLY A 71 -5.91 3.20 -22.74
C GLY A 71 -5.05 3.81 -21.63
N ASN A 72 -4.36 4.92 -21.90
CA ASN A 72 -3.55 5.60 -20.90
C ASN A 72 -4.38 6.11 -19.73
N MET A 73 -5.56 6.67 -19.96
CA MET A 73 -6.42 7.20 -18.90
C MET A 73 -6.95 6.10 -17.98
N ILE A 74 -7.29 4.93 -18.53
CA ILE A 74 -7.72 3.76 -17.74
C ILE A 74 -6.59 3.29 -16.81
N PHE A 75 -5.38 3.09 -17.35
CA PHE A 75 -4.27 2.63 -16.52
C PHE A 75 -3.74 3.69 -15.56
N LEU A 76 -3.76 4.96 -15.97
CA LEU A 76 -3.44 6.08 -15.08
C LEU A 76 -4.43 6.15 -13.93
N TRP A 77 -5.73 5.94 -14.17
CA TRP A 77 -6.72 5.86 -13.10
C TRP A 77 -6.40 4.70 -12.15
N CYS A 78 -6.25 3.47 -12.66
CA CYS A 78 -6.05 2.30 -11.82
C CYS A 78 -4.76 2.36 -10.99
N PHE A 79 -3.62 2.70 -11.60
CA PHE A 79 -2.34 2.75 -10.87
C PHE A 79 -2.12 4.08 -10.15
N GLY A 80 -2.57 5.20 -10.72
CA GLY A 80 -2.49 6.51 -10.11
C GLY A 80 -3.25 6.57 -8.79
N GLN A 81 -4.46 5.98 -8.73
CA GLN A 81 -5.22 5.89 -7.47
C GLN A 81 -4.49 5.12 -6.37
N VAL A 82 -3.84 4.00 -6.70
CA VAL A 82 -3.08 3.21 -5.73
C VAL A 82 -1.94 4.01 -5.14
N VAL A 83 -1.15 4.67 -6.00
CA VAL A 83 0.02 5.44 -5.59
C VAL A 83 -0.39 6.72 -4.87
N GLU A 84 -1.32 7.50 -5.44
CA GLU A 84 -1.83 8.74 -4.86
C GLU A 84 -2.54 8.51 -3.53
N GLY A 85 -3.37 7.46 -3.43
CA GLY A 85 -4.07 7.11 -2.20
C GLY A 85 -3.12 6.80 -1.04
N LYS A 86 -1.90 6.33 -1.31
CA LYS A 86 -0.90 6.02 -0.27
C LYS A 86 -0.07 7.23 0.19
N ILE A 87 0.13 8.24 -0.66
CA ILE A 87 1.03 9.37 -0.35
C ILE A 87 0.33 10.74 -0.33
N GLY A 88 -0.94 10.79 -0.74
CA GLY A 88 -1.73 12.00 -0.90
C GLY A 88 -1.40 12.79 -2.17
N TRP A 89 -2.37 13.59 -2.61
CA TRP A 89 -2.35 14.28 -3.92
C TRP A 89 -1.13 15.19 -4.15
N ARG A 90 -0.65 15.91 -3.13
CA ARG A 90 0.51 16.82 -3.26
C ARG A 90 1.82 16.08 -3.53
N ARG A 91 2.08 15.01 -2.76
CA ARG A 91 3.30 14.20 -2.93
C ARG A 91 3.22 13.42 -4.24
N PHE A 92 2.03 12.96 -4.61
CA PHE A 92 1.80 12.33 -5.90
C PHE A 92 2.04 13.27 -7.07
N ALA A 93 1.62 14.54 -7.01
CA ALA A 93 1.92 15.52 -8.07
C ALA A 93 3.44 15.67 -8.28
N ILE A 94 4.20 15.82 -7.20
CA ILE A 94 5.66 15.92 -7.26
C ILE A 94 6.25 14.63 -7.85
N LEU A 95 5.82 13.47 -7.36
CA LEU A 95 6.28 12.17 -7.85
C LEU A 95 5.96 11.98 -9.35
N TYR A 96 4.72 12.28 -9.77
CA TYR A 96 4.29 12.12 -11.17
C TYR A 96 5.18 12.93 -12.12
N PHE A 97 5.46 14.19 -11.81
CA PHE A 97 6.32 15.03 -12.66
C PHE A 97 7.80 14.67 -12.56
N GLN A 98 8.26 14.13 -11.43
CA GLN A 98 9.60 13.52 -11.36
C GLN A 98 9.71 12.29 -12.26
N LEU A 99 8.70 11.41 -12.23
CA LEU A 99 8.65 10.24 -13.11
C LEU A 99 8.62 10.67 -14.58
N ALA A 100 7.79 11.66 -14.95
CA ALA A 100 7.77 12.23 -16.29
C ALA A 100 9.15 12.74 -16.71
N PHE A 101 9.79 13.56 -15.88
CA PHE A 101 11.12 14.10 -16.16
C PHE A 101 12.16 13.01 -16.41
N PHE A 102 12.27 12.01 -15.53
CA PHE A 102 13.28 10.96 -15.65
C PHE A 102 12.97 9.95 -16.77
N ASP A 103 11.71 9.59 -16.96
CA ASP A 103 11.25 8.73 -18.04
C ASP A 103 11.47 9.38 -19.42
N GLY A 104 11.07 10.64 -19.55
CA GLY A 104 11.28 11.42 -20.76
C GLY A 104 12.76 11.63 -21.09
N MET A 105 13.59 11.90 -20.07
CA MET A 105 15.04 12.00 -20.23
C MET A 105 15.65 10.69 -20.74
N ILE A 106 15.35 9.56 -20.09
CA ILE A 106 15.92 8.26 -20.49
C ILE A 106 15.40 7.84 -21.87
N THR A 107 14.12 8.09 -22.16
CA THR A 107 13.52 7.85 -23.48
C THR A 107 14.22 8.66 -24.58
N GLN A 108 14.44 9.96 -24.36
CA GLN A 108 15.14 10.80 -25.34
C GLN A 108 16.58 10.36 -25.55
N LEU A 109 17.31 10.07 -24.47
CA LEU A 109 18.71 9.61 -24.58
C LEU A 109 18.80 8.27 -25.31
N ALA A 110 17.91 7.32 -24.99
CA ALA A 110 17.85 6.03 -25.69
C ALA A 110 17.61 6.22 -27.19
N GLY A 111 16.62 7.03 -27.58
CA GLY A 111 16.35 7.34 -28.99
C GLY A 111 17.49 8.08 -29.69
N TYR A 112 18.07 9.07 -29.03
CA TYR A 112 19.16 9.89 -29.54
C TYR A 112 20.41 9.09 -29.89
N PHE A 113 20.80 8.15 -29.02
CA PHE A 113 22.01 7.34 -29.23
C PHE A 113 21.81 6.13 -30.14
N THR A 114 20.57 5.75 -30.49
CA THR A 114 20.31 4.49 -31.22
C THR A 114 19.64 4.65 -32.58
N VAL A 115 18.66 5.55 -32.72
CA VAL A 115 17.87 5.70 -33.97
C VAL A 115 18.02 7.10 -34.56
N SER A 116 18.32 8.13 -33.75
CA SER A 116 18.57 9.53 -34.14
C SER A 116 17.44 10.24 -34.92
N ALA A 117 16.36 9.55 -35.27
CA ALA A 117 15.17 10.06 -35.94
C ALA A 117 13.90 9.44 -35.33
N GLY A 118 12.77 10.15 -35.45
CA GLY A 118 11.51 9.79 -34.81
C GLY A 118 11.32 10.44 -33.43
N GLY A 119 10.33 9.95 -32.69
CA GLY A 119 10.04 10.43 -31.36
C GLY A 119 9.03 9.58 -30.60
N ALA A 120 8.82 9.93 -29.34
CA ALA A 120 7.88 9.29 -28.44
C ALA A 120 6.87 10.30 -27.87
N LEU A 121 5.67 9.82 -27.57
CA LEU A 121 4.61 10.63 -26.98
C LEU A 121 3.68 9.74 -26.13
N GLY A 122 3.03 10.34 -25.14
CA GLY A 122 2.03 9.69 -24.31
C GLY A 122 2.49 9.45 -22.88
N ALA A 123 1.51 9.32 -21.99
CA ALA A 123 1.75 9.13 -20.56
C ALA A 123 2.22 7.70 -20.19
N SER A 124 2.33 6.78 -21.16
CA SER A 124 2.48 5.35 -20.89
C SER A 124 3.77 5.01 -20.15
N GLY A 125 4.91 5.64 -20.44
CA GLY A 125 6.15 5.42 -19.69
C GLY A 125 6.01 5.74 -18.19
N VAL A 126 5.38 6.89 -17.86
CA VAL A 126 5.03 7.26 -16.48
C VAL A 126 4.02 6.28 -15.87
N ILE A 127 3.04 5.80 -16.63
CA ILE A 127 2.07 4.80 -16.16
C ILE A 127 2.78 3.48 -15.81
N PHE A 128 3.77 3.04 -16.60
CA PHE A 128 4.57 1.86 -16.29
C PHE A 128 5.46 2.07 -15.06
N ALA A 129 5.97 3.29 -14.85
CA ALA A 129 6.65 3.66 -13.63
C ALA A 129 5.71 3.59 -12.41
N LEU A 130 4.49 4.11 -12.51
CA LEU A 130 3.46 4.01 -11.46
C LEU A 130 3.03 2.56 -11.22
N MET A 131 2.92 1.76 -12.28
CA MET A 131 2.58 0.35 -12.20
C MET A 131 3.61 -0.42 -11.37
N VAL A 132 4.91 -0.27 -11.64
CA VAL A 132 5.92 -0.97 -10.84
C VAL A 132 5.97 -0.45 -9.39
N ILE A 133 5.71 0.83 -9.16
CA ILE A 133 5.56 1.38 -7.81
C ILE A 133 4.36 0.72 -7.10
N ALA A 134 3.22 0.55 -7.79
CA ALA A 134 2.05 -0.15 -7.26
C ALA A 134 2.34 -1.64 -6.98
N ILE A 135 3.12 -2.32 -7.83
CA ILE A 135 3.61 -3.69 -7.55
C ILE A 135 4.44 -3.72 -6.26
N ILE A 136 5.30 -2.72 -6.03
CA ILE A 136 6.14 -2.67 -4.83
C ILE A 136 5.30 -2.36 -3.58
N TRP A 137 4.34 -1.43 -3.66
CA TRP A 137 3.61 -0.91 -2.50
C TRP A 137 2.30 -1.65 -2.16
N ALA A 138 1.67 -2.29 -3.14
CA ALA A 138 0.36 -2.92 -3.03
C ALA A 138 0.24 -4.22 -3.87
N PRO A 139 1.22 -5.14 -3.86
CA PRO A 139 1.25 -6.31 -4.75
C PRO A 139 0.00 -7.20 -4.67
N MET A 140 -0.59 -7.29 -3.47
CA MET A 140 -1.68 -8.22 -3.17
C MET A 140 -3.07 -7.59 -3.14
N ASN A 141 -3.16 -6.30 -3.43
CA ASN A 141 -4.43 -5.64 -3.67
C ASN A 141 -5.04 -6.14 -4.98
N ASP A 142 -6.37 -6.24 -4.98
CA ASP A 142 -7.14 -6.61 -6.14
C ASP A 142 -7.33 -5.41 -7.05
N MET A 143 -7.15 -5.63 -8.34
CA MET A 143 -7.54 -4.74 -9.42
C MET A 143 -8.77 -5.36 -10.09
N HIS A 144 -9.84 -4.59 -10.15
CA HIS A 144 -11.14 -5.01 -10.65
C HIS A 144 -11.20 -4.81 -12.15
N PHE A 145 -11.55 -5.87 -12.89
CA PHE A 145 -11.75 -5.83 -14.32
C PHE A 145 -13.20 -6.11 -14.68
N LEU A 146 -13.72 -5.31 -15.60
CA LEU A 146 -14.98 -5.58 -16.27
C LEU A 146 -14.69 -6.47 -17.48
N PHE A 147 -15.23 -7.68 -17.47
CA PHE A 147 -15.24 -8.61 -18.58
C PHE A 147 -16.58 -8.55 -19.30
N ILE A 148 -16.57 -8.03 -20.53
CA ILE A 148 -17.75 -7.95 -21.40
C ILE A 148 -17.56 -8.90 -22.59
N TYR A 149 -18.40 -9.92 -22.65
CA TYR A 149 -18.52 -10.81 -23.78
C TYR A 149 -19.96 -10.79 -24.32
N TYR A 150 -20.16 -10.08 -25.44
CA TYR A 150 -21.48 -9.85 -26.03
C TYR A 150 -22.43 -9.18 -25.02
N VAL A 151 -23.44 -9.88 -24.51
CA VAL A 151 -24.37 -9.39 -23.46
C VAL A 151 -23.97 -9.78 -22.03
N PHE A 152 -22.93 -10.60 -21.86
CA PHE A 152 -22.48 -11.06 -20.56
C PHE A 152 -21.46 -10.09 -19.96
N VAL A 153 -21.83 -9.48 -18.84
CA VAL A 153 -20.95 -8.63 -18.02
C VAL A 153 -20.58 -9.38 -16.75
N ARG A 154 -19.28 -9.57 -16.52
CA ARG A 154 -18.71 -10.20 -15.33
C ARG A 154 -17.63 -9.31 -14.75
N GLU A 155 -17.48 -9.34 -13.43
CA GLU A 155 -16.33 -8.75 -12.75
C GLU A 155 -15.31 -9.84 -12.46
N ILE A 156 -14.05 -9.57 -12.78
CA ILE A 156 -12.93 -10.47 -12.55
C ILE A 156 -11.85 -9.68 -11.82
N ASP A 157 -11.37 -10.23 -10.72
CA ASP A 157 -10.34 -9.60 -9.91
C ASP A 157 -8.99 -10.27 -10.15
N PHE A 158 -7.97 -9.46 -10.37
CA PHE A 158 -6.58 -9.89 -10.45
C PHE A 158 -5.73 -9.13 -9.46
N LYS A 159 -4.70 -9.76 -8.91
CA LYS A 159 -3.76 -9.07 -8.04
C LYS A 159 -2.95 -8.05 -8.84
N ILE A 160 -2.68 -6.88 -8.27
CA ILE A 160 -1.84 -5.85 -8.91
C ILE A 160 -0.51 -6.44 -9.41
N VAL A 161 0.12 -7.33 -8.63
CA VAL A 161 1.35 -8.03 -9.07
C VAL A 161 1.13 -8.90 -10.30
N GLN A 162 -0.02 -9.56 -10.43
CA GLN A 162 -0.33 -10.40 -11.59
C GLN A 162 -0.54 -9.55 -12.84
N VAL A 163 -1.32 -8.48 -12.72
CA VAL A 163 -1.57 -7.53 -13.82
C VAL A 163 -0.25 -6.88 -14.25
N GLY A 164 0.51 -6.35 -13.30
CA GLY A 164 1.75 -5.65 -13.58
C GLY A 164 2.81 -6.55 -14.22
N LEU A 165 3.02 -7.75 -13.69
CA LEU A 165 3.97 -8.71 -14.28
C LEU A 165 3.50 -9.21 -15.65
N PHE A 166 2.19 -9.34 -15.88
CA PHE A 166 1.65 -9.70 -17.20
C PHE A 166 2.01 -8.63 -18.24
N TYR A 167 1.75 -7.35 -17.98
CA TYR A 167 2.09 -6.26 -18.91
C TYR A 167 3.61 -6.13 -19.12
N ILE A 168 4.41 -6.24 -18.06
CA ILE A 168 5.88 -6.26 -18.17
C ILE A 168 6.34 -7.44 -19.04
N ALA A 169 5.77 -8.63 -18.88
CA ALA A 169 6.11 -9.79 -19.69
C ALA A 169 5.72 -9.61 -21.16
N CYS A 170 4.54 -9.05 -21.43
CA CYS A 170 4.10 -8.70 -22.78
C CYS A 170 5.06 -7.71 -23.44
N ASP A 171 5.47 -6.66 -22.74
CA ASP A 171 6.40 -5.67 -23.29
C ASP A 171 7.82 -6.20 -23.42
N PHE A 172 8.27 -7.06 -22.50
CA PHE A 172 9.56 -7.75 -22.67
C PHE A 172 9.55 -8.66 -23.90
N LEU A 173 8.46 -9.41 -24.11
CA LEU A 173 8.29 -10.24 -25.29
C LEU A 173 8.20 -9.40 -26.57
N GLY A 174 7.48 -8.28 -26.53
CA GLY A 174 7.41 -7.30 -27.62
C GLY A 174 8.77 -6.71 -27.94
N ALA A 175 9.53 -6.29 -26.93
CA ALA A 175 10.90 -5.79 -27.09
C ALA A 175 11.81 -6.87 -27.70
N TYR A 176 11.72 -8.12 -27.22
CA TYR A 176 12.48 -9.25 -27.77
C TYR A 176 12.20 -9.46 -29.26
N PHE A 177 10.92 -9.48 -29.68
CA PHE A 177 10.55 -9.60 -31.09
C PHE A 177 10.93 -8.38 -31.94
N ASN A 178 11.08 -7.20 -31.33
CA ASN A 178 11.61 -6.00 -31.98
C ASN A 178 13.14 -5.88 -31.85
N HIS A 179 13.83 -6.95 -31.46
CA HIS A 179 15.29 -7.00 -31.26
C HIS A 179 15.81 -5.90 -30.31
N PHE A 180 14.99 -5.53 -29.32
CA PHE A 180 15.24 -4.43 -28.39
C PHE A 180 15.50 -3.07 -29.05
N SER A 181 14.99 -2.87 -30.28
CA SER A 181 14.99 -1.57 -30.97
C SER A 181 14.07 -0.59 -30.24
N VAL A 182 14.38 0.71 -30.32
CA VAL A 182 13.56 1.76 -29.71
C VAL A 182 12.14 1.71 -30.29
N SER A 183 11.22 1.25 -29.45
CA SER A 183 9.85 0.90 -29.79
C SER A 183 8.99 1.04 -28.53
N THR A 184 7.67 1.10 -28.68
CA THR A 184 6.74 1.25 -27.55
C THR A 184 7.02 0.28 -26.38
N PRO A 185 7.25 -1.02 -26.60
CA PRO A 185 7.56 -1.94 -25.50
C PRO A 185 8.86 -1.59 -24.76
N VAL A 186 9.91 -1.18 -25.48
CA VAL A 186 11.17 -0.75 -24.86
C VAL A 186 10.96 0.50 -24.02
N LEU A 187 10.21 1.48 -24.54
CA LEU A 187 9.92 2.71 -23.80
C LEU A 187 9.12 2.46 -22.53
N HIS A 188 8.14 1.55 -22.56
CA HIS A 188 7.44 1.12 -21.35
C HIS A 188 8.37 0.47 -20.32
N LEU A 189 9.31 -0.38 -20.75
CA LEU A 189 10.30 -0.99 -19.86
C LEU A 189 11.27 0.03 -19.26
N LEU A 190 11.62 1.10 -19.99
CA LEU A 190 12.37 2.23 -19.43
C LEU A 190 11.59 2.92 -18.31
N GLY A 191 10.28 3.10 -18.47
CA GLY A 191 9.39 3.57 -17.40
C GLY A 191 9.43 2.67 -16.16
N VAL A 192 9.42 1.35 -16.32
CA VAL A 192 9.61 0.39 -15.21
C VAL A 192 10.95 0.61 -14.51
N ILE A 193 12.03 0.77 -15.27
CA ILE A 193 13.38 1.02 -14.73
C ILE A 193 13.39 2.32 -13.91
N VAL A 194 12.71 3.37 -14.37
CA VAL A 194 12.57 4.64 -13.65
C VAL A 194 11.74 4.50 -12.38
N GLY A 195 10.63 3.76 -12.42
CA GLY A 195 9.74 3.61 -11.26
C GLY A 195 10.34 2.84 -10.09
N ILE A 196 11.19 1.84 -10.34
CA ILE A 196 11.78 0.97 -9.30
C ILE A 196 12.53 1.78 -8.21
N PRO A 197 13.52 2.64 -8.55
CA PRO A 197 14.23 3.44 -7.55
C PRO A 197 13.31 4.28 -6.69
N PHE A 198 12.30 4.94 -7.27
CA PHE A 198 11.35 5.76 -6.52
C PHE A 198 10.49 4.92 -5.56
N GLY A 199 9.92 3.82 -6.07
CA GLY A 199 9.10 2.91 -5.26
C GLY A 199 9.88 2.34 -4.07
N VAL A 200 11.10 1.87 -4.31
CA VAL A 200 11.97 1.31 -3.25
C VAL A 200 12.44 2.38 -2.28
N TYR A 201 12.89 3.54 -2.77
CA TYR A 201 13.39 4.62 -1.92
C TYR A 201 12.32 5.15 -0.99
N MET A 202 11.13 5.47 -1.51
CA MET A 202 10.05 6.02 -0.69
C MET A 202 9.58 5.03 0.37
N LEU A 203 9.55 3.74 0.04
CA LEU A 203 9.21 2.69 0.98
C LEU A 203 10.27 2.53 2.08
N ARG A 204 11.55 2.42 1.72
CA ARG A 204 12.65 2.25 2.70
C ARG A 204 12.90 3.49 3.55
N SER A 205 12.58 4.67 3.04
CA SER A 205 12.69 5.94 3.80
C SER A 205 11.45 6.25 4.65
N GLY A 206 10.45 5.37 4.69
CA GLY A 206 9.21 5.58 5.46
C GLY A 206 8.35 6.75 4.96
N LYS A 207 8.56 7.20 3.70
CA LYS A 207 7.78 8.28 3.08
C LYS A 207 6.40 7.83 2.59
N VAL A 208 6.23 6.51 2.47
CA VAL A 208 4.96 5.84 2.21
C VAL A 208 4.76 4.77 3.27
N ASP A 209 3.55 4.69 3.81
CA ASP A 209 3.15 3.59 4.65
C ASP A 209 2.37 2.58 3.80
N CYS A 210 2.86 1.34 3.79
CA CYS A 210 2.21 0.23 3.10
C CYS A 210 1.63 -0.79 4.06
N GLU A 211 1.58 -0.50 5.36
CA GLU A 211 0.96 -1.34 6.37
C GLU A 211 1.51 -2.79 6.35
N GLY A 212 2.78 -2.99 5.96
CA GLY A 212 3.39 -4.31 5.80
C GLY A 212 2.78 -5.18 4.69
N TRP A 213 2.01 -4.58 3.77
CA TRP A 213 1.49 -5.22 2.55
C TRP A 213 2.38 -5.00 1.34
N ASP A 214 3.49 -4.27 1.47
CA ASP A 214 4.48 -4.10 0.41
C ASP A 214 5.20 -5.42 0.05
N LEU A 215 5.84 -5.41 -1.12
CA LEU A 215 6.50 -6.56 -1.71
C LEU A 215 7.58 -7.16 -0.80
N PHE A 216 8.36 -6.33 -0.09
CA PHE A 216 9.47 -6.79 0.75
C PHE A 216 8.96 -7.37 2.07
N SER A 217 7.95 -6.74 2.68
CA SER A 217 7.31 -7.26 3.90
C SER A 217 6.57 -8.58 3.65
N ARG A 218 6.01 -8.76 2.44
CA ARG A 218 5.18 -9.93 2.10
C ARG A 218 5.98 -11.16 1.67
N TYR A 219 7.07 -10.96 0.93
CA TYR A 219 7.82 -12.06 0.31
C TYR A 219 9.26 -12.19 0.81
N GLY A 220 9.71 -11.33 1.72
CA GLY A 220 11.11 -11.27 2.14
C GLY A 220 12.05 -10.93 0.97
N THR A 221 13.34 -11.24 1.11
CA THR A 221 14.32 -11.17 0.03
C THR A 221 13.97 -12.18 -1.06
N ILE A 222 13.26 -11.78 -2.13
CA ILE A 222 13.01 -12.36 -3.50
C ILE A 222 12.84 -13.90 -3.67
N GLY A 223 13.41 -14.77 -2.84
CA GLY A 223 13.44 -16.23 -2.97
C GLY A 223 12.25 -17.01 -2.37
N GLN A 224 11.16 -16.36 -1.93
CA GLN A 224 9.96 -17.06 -1.43
C GLN A 224 8.67 -16.74 -2.21
N LEU A 225 8.78 -16.55 -3.53
CA LEU A 225 7.60 -16.49 -4.39
C LEU A 225 6.93 -17.88 -4.47
N ARG A 226 5.93 -18.13 -3.62
CA ARG A 226 5.00 -19.25 -3.79
C ARG A 226 3.98 -18.90 -4.87
N TRP A 227 4.32 -19.22 -6.11
CA TRP A 227 3.39 -19.16 -7.24
C TRP A 227 2.33 -20.24 -7.10
N SER A 228 1.09 -19.88 -6.76
CA SER A 228 -0.05 -20.76 -7.04
C SER A 228 -0.68 -20.36 -8.37
N PHE A 229 0.02 -20.63 -9.47
CA PHE A 229 -0.57 -20.55 -10.80
C PHE A 229 -1.44 -21.80 -10.99
N ASN A 230 -2.73 -21.70 -10.70
CA ASN A 230 -3.68 -22.77 -11.00
C ASN A 230 -4.74 -22.24 -11.97
N PRO A 231 -4.60 -22.52 -13.29
CA PRO A 231 -5.53 -22.02 -14.30
C PRO A 231 -6.97 -22.51 -14.09
N LEU A 232 -7.16 -23.63 -13.39
CA LEU A 232 -8.50 -24.18 -13.08
C LEU A 232 -9.24 -23.39 -11.99
N LEU A 233 -8.52 -22.71 -11.08
CA LEU A 233 -9.13 -21.81 -10.09
C LEU A 233 -9.68 -20.52 -10.72
N ILE A 234 -9.06 -20.07 -11.81
CA ILE A 234 -9.52 -18.94 -12.63
C ILE A 234 -10.77 -19.33 -13.41
N VAL A 235 -10.81 -20.55 -13.97
CA VAL A 235 -12.03 -21.05 -14.62
C VAL A 235 -13.16 -21.25 -13.59
N GLY A 236 -12.83 -21.71 -12.38
CA GLY A 236 -13.79 -21.85 -11.29
C GLY A 236 -14.35 -20.52 -10.75
N SER A 237 -13.59 -19.42 -10.82
CA SER A 237 -14.08 -18.08 -10.45
C SER A 237 -15.00 -17.47 -11.52
N LEU A 238 -14.89 -17.88 -12.79
CA LEU A 238 -15.79 -17.45 -13.88
C LEU A 238 -17.26 -17.85 -13.67
N PHE A 239 -17.53 -18.84 -12.79
CA PHE A 239 -18.88 -19.35 -12.51
C PHE A 239 -19.48 -18.87 -11.18
N ARG A 240 -18.86 -17.93 -10.47
CA ARG A 240 -19.42 -17.40 -9.21
C ARG A 240 -20.56 -16.42 -9.51
N THR A 241 -21.80 -16.90 -9.44
CA THR A 241 -23.04 -16.13 -9.72
C THR A 241 -23.57 -15.39 -8.49
N ARG A 242 -24.04 -14.14 -8.71
CA ARG A 242 -25.05 -13.26 -8.04
C ARG A 242 -25.31 -13.30 -6.52
N HIS A 243 -24.90 -14.29 -5.74
CA HIS A 243 -25.11 -14.36 -4.29
C HIS A 243 -24.24 -13.37 -3.51
N ALA A 244 -23.06 -13.01 -4.01
CA ALA A 244 -22.16 -12.07 -3.34
C ALA A 244 -22.72 -10.64 -3.23
N LEU A 245 -23.57 -10.22 -4.17
CA LEU A 245 -24.24 -8.91 -4.14
C LEU A 245 -25.35 -8.86 -3.09
N ALA A 246 -26.12 -9.95 -2.94
CA ALA A 246 -27.15 -10.06 -1.91
C ALA A 246 -26.54 -10.09 -0.50
N ASP A 247 -25.40 -10.77 -0.32
CA ASP A 247 -24.67 -10.79 0.95
C ASP A 247 -24.04 -9.41 1.25
N ALA A 248 -23.57 -8.68 0.25
CA ALA A 248 -23.03 -7.32 0.40
C ALA A 248 -24.12 -6.29 0.76
N GLU A 249 -25.30 -6.36 0.14
CA GLU A 249 -26.44 -5.50 0.48
C GLU A 249 -26.99 -5.81 1.88
N MET A 250 -27.05 -7.08 2.27
CA MET A 250 -27.45 -7.50 3.61
C MET A 250 -26.44 -7.04 4.67
N THR A 251 -25.14 -7.05 4.33
CA THR A 251 -24.06 -6.52 5.18
C THR A 251 -24.11 -4.99 5.31
N LEU A 252 -24.50 -4.28 4.24
CA LEU A 252 -24.70 -2.82 4.25
C LEU A 252 -25.95 -2.39 5.03
N GLN A 253 -27.05 -3.15 4.92
CA GLN A 253 -28.25 -2.94 5.75
C GLN A 253 -27.98 -3.21 7.23
N ASN A 254 -27.22 -4.26 7.54
CA ASN A 254 -26.77 -4.55 8.91
C ASN A 254 -25.78 -3.48 9.45
N ARG A 255 -24.98 -2.85 8.57
CA ARG A 255 -24.10 -1.73 8.94
C ARG A 255 -24.88 -0.46 9.31
N LYS A 256 -25.96 -0.12 8.57
CA LYS A 256 -26.83 1.01 8.91
C LYS A 256 -27.56 0.79 10.24
N ALA A 257 -27.95 -0.45 10.55
CA ALA A 257 -28.53 -0.80 11.85
C ALA A 257 -27.52 -0.71 13.03
N TYR A 258 -26.22 -0.87 12.76
CA TYR A 258 -25.17 -0.83 13.78
C TYR A 258 -24.57 0.58 13.99
N GLN A 259 -24.66 1.46 13.00
CA GLN A 259 -24.04 2.79 13.05
C GLN A 259 -24.84 3.85 13.82
N ASP A 260 -26.16 3.69 14.01
CA ASP A 260 -26.99 4.84 14.37
C ASP A 260 -27.32 5.01 15.86
N ASP A 261 -26.64 4.31 16.79
CA ASP A 261 -27.10 4.45 18.18
C ASP A 261 -26.06 4.20 19.30
N SER A 262 -24.89 3.59 19.08
CA SER A 262 -23.96 3.34 20.21
C SER A 262 -22.95 4.47 20.43
N ALA A 263 -22.28 4.93 19.37
CA ALA A 263 -21.23 5.95 19.46
C ALA A 263 -21.79 7.33 19.82
N LEU A 264 -22.89 7.75 19.18
CA LEU A 264 -23.55 9.02 19.47
C LEU A 264 -24.21 9.03 20.87
N ARG A 265 -24.73 7.90 21.37
CA ARG A 265 -25.20 7.78 22.76
C ARG A 265 -24.05 7.86 23.76
N GLN A 266 -22.89 7.26 23.49
CA GLN A 266 -21.72 7.37 24.35
C GLN A 266 -21.15 8.80 24.41
N ILE A 267 -21.14 9.52 23.28
CA ILE A 267 -20.70 10.93 23.21
C ILE A 267 -21.69 11.84 23.95
N ARG A 268 -23.01 11.62 23.79
CA ARG A 268 -24.05 12.38 24.53
C ARG A 268 -24.10 12.05 26.02
N ALA A 269 -23.78 10.81 26.40
CA ALA A 269 -23.75 10.38 27.81
C ALA A 269 -22.50 10.89 28.55
N ASN A 270 -21.38 11.12 27.84
CA ASN A 270 -20.12 11.57 28.43
C ASN A 270 -19.48 12.74 27.67
N PRO A 271 -20.16 13.89 27.52
CA PRO A 271 -19.66 15.02 26.73
C PRO A 271 -18.33 15.58 27.26
N HIS A 272 -18.03 15.39 28.55
CA HIS A 272 -16.79 15.80 29.22
C HIS A 272 -15.57 14.95 28.83
N LEU A 273 -15.74 13.71 28.34
CA LEU A 273 -14.64 12.88 27.83
C LEU A 273 -14.17 13.29 26.43
N TYR A 274 -15.01 14.05 25.72
CA TYR A 274 -14.81 14.42 24.31
C TYR A 274 -14.81 15.93 24.07
N SER A 275 -14.99 16.74 25.12
CA SER A 275 -14.78 18.19 25.08
C SER A 275 -13.28 18.52 24.99
N HIS A 276 -12.91 19.48 24.14
CA HIS A 276 -11.53 19.95 24.00
C HIS A 276 -10.94 20.36 25.36
N PRO A 277 -9.72 19.91 25.72
CA PRO A 277 -9.12 20.27 26.99
C PRO A 277 -8.84 21.78 27.03
N THR A 278 -9.22 22.42 28.14
CA THR A 278 -8.99 23.85 28.38
C THR A 278 -7.51 24.21 28.27
N PRO A 279 -7.15 25.45 27.88
CA PRO A 279 -5.75 25.90 27.73
C PRO A 279 -4.87 25.63 28.97
N SER A 280 -5.46 25.63 30.17
CA SER A 280 -4.80 25.30 31.44
C SER A 280 -4.34 23.83 31.52
N VAL A 281 -5.10 22.89 30.96
CA VAL A 281 -4.78 21.46 30.92
C VAL A 281 -3.68 21.21 29.88
N ARG A 282 -3.71 21.91 28.75
CA ARG A 282 -2.59 21.91 27.78
C ARG A 282 -1.28 22.38 28.40
N ALA A 283 -1.32 23.43 29.23
CA ALA A 283 -0.14 23.94 29.93
C ALA A 283 0.34 23.01 31.07
N ALA A 284 -0.54 22.22 31.68
CA ALA A 284 -0.18 21.21 32.69
C ALA A 284 0.41 19.95 32.05
N VAL A 285 -0.16 19.48 30.93
CA VAL A 285 0.37 18.36 30.15
C VAL A 285 1.72 18.73 29.50
N ALA A 286 1.87 19.97 29.01
CA ALA A 286 3.15 20.47 28.51
C ALA A 286 4.21 20.59 29.61
N ARG A 287 3.84 20.98 30.83
CA ARG A 287 4.75 21.04 31.99
C ARG A 287 5.15 19.65 32.53
N ASN A 288 4.32 18.63 32.32
CA ASN A 288 4.68 17.24 32.66
C ASN A 288 5.46 16.53 31.53
N ALA A 289 5.29 16.96 30.27
CA ALA A 289 6.06 16.45 29.13
C ALA A 289 7.53 16.95 29.10
N THR A 290 7.87 17.99 29.87
CA THR A 290 9.21 18.57 29.93
C THR A 290 10.20 17.83 30.85
N ALA A 291 9.84 16.67 31.41
CA ALA A 291 10.74 15.90 32.30
C ALA A 291 11.64 14.88 31.57
N SER A 292 11.40 14.56 30.29
CA SER A 292 12.24 13.62 29.53
C SER A 292 13.11 14.36 28.52
N THR A 293 14.39 14.57 28.85
CA THR A 293 15.35 15.10 27.88
C THR A 293 15.53 14.12 26.71
N PRO A 294 15.61 14.59 25.45
CA PRO A 294 15.86 13.73 24.27
C PRO A 294 17.07 12.81 24.42
N HIS A 295 18.07 13.25 25.19
CA HIS A 295 19.27 12.49 25.52
C HIS A 295 18.99 11.20 26.29
N ASN A 296 18.08 11.24 27.28
CA ASN A 296 17.74 10.08 28.11
C ASN A 296 16.95 9.02 27.32
N ALA A 297 16.10 9.44 26.38
CA ALA A 297 15.38 8.53 25.49
C ALA A 297 16.34 7.81 24.53
N ALA A 298 17.30 8.53 23.94
CA ALA A 298 18.30 7.95 23.05
C ALA A 298 19.17 6.90 23.76
N ILE A 299 19.59 7.16 25.01
CA ILE A 299 20.35 6.20 25.81
C ILE A 299 19.54 4.92 26.06
N LEU A 300 18.28 5.05 26.52
CA LEU A 300 17.44 3.89 26.81
C LEU A 300 17.14 3.04 25.56
N ILE A 301 16.87 3.68 24.42
CA ILE A 301 16.64 2.99 23.14
C ILE A 301 17.90 2.22 22.72
N ARG A 302 19.08 2.85 22.82
CA ARG A 302 20.35 2.23 22.48
C ARG A 302 20.65 1.04 23.39
N SER A 303 20.57 1.21 24.70
CA SER A 303 20.81 0.14 25.68
C SER A 303 19.83 -1.02 25.50
N LEU A 304 18.56 -0.74 25.19
CA LEU A 304 17.58 -1.78 24.88
C LEU A 304 17.94 -2.55 23.61
N SER A 305 18.33 -1.85 22.54
CA SER A 305 18.76 -2.48 21.28
C SER A 305 20.02 -3.34 21.46
N GLU A 306 20.98 -2.88 22.27
CA GLU A 306 22.20 -3.63 22.60
C GLU A 306 21.90 -4.88 23.43
N ALA A 307 21.08 -4.78 24.48
CA ALA A 307 20.67 -5.92 25.28
C ALA A 307 19.94 -6.99 24.44
N ILE A 308 19.07 -6.56 23.51
CA ILE A 308 18.39 -7.45 22.56
C ILE A 308 19.39 -8.11 21.60
N ALA A 309 20.33 -7.35 21.05
CA ALA A 309 21.34 -7.86 20.11
C ALA A 309 22.26 -8.91 20.77
N ASN A 310 22.56 -8.73 22.06
CA ASN A 310 23.37 -9.65 22.85
C ASN A 310 22.56 -10.81 23.46
N GLU A 311 21.29 -10.98 23.08
CA GLU A 311 20.37 -12.00 23.61
C GLU A 311 20.28 -12.02 25.15
N GLN A 312 20.33 -10.84 25.79
CA GLN A 312 20.24 -10.69 27.25
C GLN A 312 18.79 -10.36 27.66
N GLU A 313 17.94 -11.38 27.81
CA GLU A 313 16.50 -11.20 28.07
C GLU A 313 16.18 -10.42 29.33
N SER A 314 16.82 -10.74 30.46
CA SER A 314 16.53 -10.08 31.75
C SER A 314 16.91 -8.60 31.74
N ALA A 315 18.03 -8.26 31.08
CA ALA A 315 18.46 -6.88 30.92
C ALA A 315 17.52 -6.12 29.97
N ALA A 316 17.17 -6.72 28.83
CA ALA A 316 16.26 -6.12 27.86
C ALA A 316 14.87 -5.86 28.47
N TRP A 317 14.35 -6.81 29.25
CA TRP A 317 13.07 -6.68 29.95
C TRP A 317 13.10 -5.55 30.99
N SER A 318 14.13 -5.51 31.83
CA SER A 318 14.31 -4.45 32.83
C SER A 318 14.39 -3.05 32.20
N ILE A 319 15.13 -2.91 31.10
CA ILE A 319 15.24 -1.64 30.36
C ILE A 319 13.88 -1.25 29.75
N PHE A 320 13.13 -2.19 29.18
CA PHE A 320 11.79 -1.93 28.63
C PHE A 320 10.81 -1.45 29.71
N GLN A 321 10.81 -2.06 30.89
CA GLN A 321 9.99 -1.61 32.03
C GLN A 321 10.39 -0.20 32.47
N LYS A 322 11.70 0.07 32.59
CA LYS A 322 12.22 1.40 32.93
C LYS A 322 11.81 2.45 31.91
N ALA A 323 11.83 2.12 30.62
CA ALA A 323 11.40 3.02 29.55
C ALA A 323 9.93 3.44 29.71
N GLY A 324 9.05 2.54 30.17
CA GLY A 324 7.65 2.85 30.45
C GLY A 324 7.46 3.95 31.49
N GLY A 325 8.25 3.92 32.57
CA GLY A 325 8.18 4.91 33.65
C GLY A 325 8.95 6.21 33.42
N THR A 326 9.94 6.22 32.52
CA THR A 326 10.82 7.40 32.31
C THR A 326 10.47 8.19 31.06
N ILE A 327 10.33 7.51 29.93
CA ILE A 327 10.10 8.16 28.62
C ILE A 327 8.72 7.81 28.04
N GLY A 328 8.06 6.80 28.60
CA GLY A 328 6.81 6.25 28.08
C GLY A 328 7.04 5.31 26.90
N TRP A 329 6.31 4.19 26.87
CA TRP A 329 6.48 3.18 25.81
C TRP A 329 6.12 3.69 24.40
N HIS A 330 5.36 4.78 24.27
CA HIS A 330 5.00 5.38 22.99
C HIS A 330 6.21 5.90 22.20
N ILE A 331 7.33 6.19 22.88
CA ILE A 331 8.57 6.68 22.25
C ILE A 331 9.37 5.53 21.61
N LEU A 332 9.19 4.28 22.07
CA LEU A 332 9.93 3.13 21.53
C LEU A 332 9.45 2.81 20.10
N HIS A 333 10.35 2.63 19.15
CA HIS A 333 9.98 2.25 17.79
C HIS A 333 9.39 0.82 17.74
N GLU A 334 8.45 0.57 16.82
CA GLU A 334 7.79 -0.75 16.73
C GLU A 334 8.76 -1.90 16.44
N GLU A 335 9.78 -1.65 15.62
CA GLU A 335 10.78 -2.67 15.29
C GLU A 335 11.52 -3.15 16.54
N LEU A 336 11.83 -2.24 17.46
CA LEU A 336 12.46 -2.57 18.73
C LEU A 336 11.53 -3.41 19.62
N LEU A 337 10.24 -3.10 19.63
CA LEU A 337 9.22 -3.90 20.32
C LEU A 337 9.13 -5.31 19.73
N VAL A 338 9.11 -5.44 18.40
CA VAL A 338 9.07 -6.74 17.72
C VAL A 338 10.31 -7.58 18.03
N ARG A 339 11.50 -6.97 18.01
CA ARG A 339 12.75 -7.67 18.36
C ARG A 339 12.75 -8.13 19.83
N LEU A 340 12.25 -7.30 20.74
CA LEU A 340 12.08 -7.66 22.15
C LEU A 340 11.10 -8.82 22.31
N ILE A 341 9.93 -8.76 21.68
CA ILE A 341 8.92 -9.83 21.70
C ILE A 341 9.53 -11.13 21.16
N GLY A 342 10.31 -11.05 20.09
CA GLY A 342 11.01 -12.20 19.51
C GLY A 342 11.97 -12.85 20.51
N LEU A 343 12.79 -12.06 21.21
CA LEU A 343 13.70 -12.54 22.25
C LEU A 343 12.94 -13.21 23.41
N LEU A 344 11.91 -12.56 23.95
CA LEU A 344 11.11 -13.09 25.06
C LEU A 344 10.41 -14.39 24.67
N THR A 345 9.82 -14.44 23.47
CA THR A 345 9.17 -15.65 22.93
C THR A 345 10.19 -16.78 22.72
N LYS A 346 11.40 -16.48 22.21
CA LYS A 346 12.50 -17.46 22.04
C LYS A 346 12.90 -18.09 23.38
N ARG A 347 12.88 -17.29 24.46
CA ARG A 347 13.18 -17.73 25.83
C ARG A 347 11.99 -18.32 26.59
N ARG A 348 10.82 -18.46 25.93
CA ARG A 348 9.56 -18.94 26.54
C ARG A 348 9.03 -18.07 27.68
N LEU A 349 9.42 -16.79 27.71
CA LEU A 349 8.93 -15.76 28.64
C LEU A 349 7.64 -15.14 28.06
N PHE A 350 6.57 -15.93 28.06
CA PHE A 350 5.34 -15.58 27.35
C PHE A 350 4.55 -14.47 28.06
N ASP A 351 4.49 -14.47 29.38
CA ASP A 351 3.77 -13.46 30.17
C ASP A 351 4.41 -12.08 30.01
N GLU A 352 5.74 -12.01 30.05
CA GLU A 352 6.51 -10.79 29.84
C GLU A 352 6.31 -10.23 28.43
N SER A 353 6.10 -11.10 27.43
CA SER A 353 5.87 -10.67 26.06
C SER A 353 4.52 -9.96 25.84
N ILE A 354 3.54 -10.14 26.75
CA ILE A 354 2.20 -9.55 26.62
C ILE A 354 2.26 -8.02 26.63
N GLN A 355 3.03 -7.42 27.53
CA GLN A 355 3.05 -5.96 27.68
C GLN A 355 3.63 -5.24 26.44
N PRO A 356 4.77 -5.67 25.86
CA PRO A 356 5.22 -5.17 24.56
C PRO A 356 4.20 -5.42 23.43
N LEU A 357 3.54 -6.59 23.40
CA LEU A 357 2.49 -6.89 22.42
C LEU A 357 1.30 -5.92 22.57
N GLN A 358 0.89 -5.59 23.78
CA GLN A 358 -0.17 -4.60 24.04
C GLN A 358 0.21 -3.21 23.54
N GLN A 359 1.50 -2.84 23.57
CA GLN A 359 1.96 -1.58 22.98
C GLN A 359 1.80 -1.57 21.46
N LEU A 360 1.95 -2.73 20.79
CA LEU A 360 1.64 -2.84 19.36
C LEU A 360 0.13 -2.75 19.10
N VAL A 361 -0.71 -3.35 19.94
CA VAL A 361 -2.18 -3.26 19.81
C VAL A 361 -2.66 -1.81 19.96
N ARG A 362 -2.16 -1.09 20.97
CA ARG A 362 -2.55 0.32 21.25
C ARG A 362 -2.19 1.30 20.12
N ARG A 363 -1.25 0.93 19.25
CA ARG A 363 -0.81 1.78 18.14
C ARG A 363 -1.70 1.66 16.90
N ASP A 364 -2.66 0.73 16.91
CA ASP A 364 -3.54 0.44 15.78
C ASP A 364 -2.79 0.27 14.44
N SER A 365 -1.59 -0.33 14.51
CA SER A 365 -0.75 -0.55 13.34
C SER A 365 -1.05 -1.88 12.66
N ALA A 366 -0.45 -2.12 11.49
CA ALA A 366 -0.57 -3.38 10.75
C ALA A 366 -0.24 -4.64 11.59
N ARG A 367 0.52 -4.47 12.68
CA ARG A 367 0.90 -5.55 13.60
C ARG A 367 -0.10 -5.76 14.74
N SER A 368 -1.08 -4.86 14.92
CA SER A 368 -2.09 -4.92 15.99
C SER A 368 -2.87 -6.22 15.97
N ASN A 369 -3.43 -6.61 14.82
CA ASN A 369 -4.18 -7.86 14.67
C ASN A 369 -3.32 -9.12 14.91
N ALA A 370 -2.05 -9.09 14.50
CA ALA A 370 -1.11 -10.18 14.76
C ALA A 370 -0.76 -10.25 16.26
N ALA A 371 -0.58 -9.10 16.91
CA ALA A 371 -0.35 -9.01 18.34
C ALA A 371 -1.56 -9.50 19.14
N CYS A 372 -2.80 -9.13 18.75
CA CYS A 372 -4.03 -9.67 19.34
C CYS A 372 -4.10 -11.19 19.24
N LEU A 373 -3.78 -11.77 18.08
CA LEU A 373 -3.74 -13.24 17.92
C LEU A 373 -2.68 -13.88 18.83
N GLN A 374 -1.52 -13.26 19.00
CA GLN A 374 -0.44 -13.79 19.84
C GLN A 374 -0.78 -13.68 21.33
N ILE A 375 -1.29 -12.54 21.78
CA ILE A 375 -1.77 -12.33 23.15
C ILE A 375 -2.87 -13.34 23.47
N ALA A 376 -3.88 -13.48 22.60
CA ALA A 376 -4.99 -14.41 22.81
C ALA A 376 -4.52 -15.86 22.91
N LYS A 377 -3.50 -16.26 22.14
CA LYS A 377 -2.89 -17.59 22.28
C LYS A 377 -2.18 -17.78 23.63
N ILE A 378 -1.43 -16.78 24.09
CA ILE A 378 -0.75 -16.84 25.39
C ILE A 378 -1.80 -16.94 26.50
N GLN A 379 -2.83 -16.08 26.47
CA GLN A 379 -3.91 -16.09 27.45
C GLN A 379 -4.65 -17.44 27.48
N LEU A 380 -4.95 -18.01 26.31
CA LEU A 380 -5.66 -19.28 26.23
C LEU A 380 -4.82 -20.50 26.65
N PHE A 381 -3.60 -20.61 26.13
CA PHE A 381 -2.78 -21.83 26.25
C PHE A 381 -1.78 -21.78 27.41
N HIS A 382 -1.32 -20.60 27.79
CA HIS A 382 -0.35 -20.42 28.88
C HIS A 382 -1.05 -20.01 30.19
N GLN A 383 -1.92 -19.01 30.14
CA GLN A 383 -2.63 -18.51 31.34
C GLN A 383 -3.92 -19.28 31.63
N GLY A 384 -4.44 -20.03 30.66
CA GLY A 384 -5.67 -20.82 30.82
C GLY A 384 -6.94 -19.97 30.92
N ASP A 385 -6.92 -18.73 30.44
CA ASP A 385 -8.05 -17.79 30.54
C ASP A 385 -8.75 -17.60 29.17
N PRO A 386 -9.79 -18.39 28.85
CA PRO A 386 -10.52 -18.27 27.59
C PRO A 386 -11.38 -16.99 27.52
N VAL A 387 -11.75 -16.38 28.65
CA VAL A 387 -12.58 -15.17 28.69
C VAL A 387 -11.74 -13.98 28.24
N VAL A 388 -10.56 -13.81 28.83
CA VAL A 388 -9.64 -12.73 28.47
C VAL A 388 -9.10 -12.92 27.05
N ALA A 389 -8.80 -14.16 26.65
CA ALA A 389 -8.42 -14.46 25.26
C ALA A 389 -9.50 -14.04 24.23
N THR A 390 -10.77 -14.32 24.54
CA THR A 390 -11.91 -13.89 23.69
C THR A 390 -12.00 -12.36 23.63
N ALA A 391 -11.86 -11.67 24.77
CA ALA A 391 -11.90 -10.21 24.84
C ALA A 391 -10.78 -9.57 24.01
N THR A 392 -9.57 -10.13 24.04
CA THR A 392 -8.44 -9.70 23.21
C THR A 392 -8.73 -9.87 21.71
N LEU A 393 -9.33 -11.00 21.29
CA LEU A 393 -9.69 -11.22 19.88
C LEU A 393 -10.80 -10.29 19.37
N ASN A 394 -11.61 -9.71 20.27
CA ASN A 394 -12.63 -8.74 19.91
C ASN A 394 -12.08 -7.31 19.72
N GLN A 395 -10.83 -7.06 20.11
CA GLN A 395 -10.14 -5.79 19.84
C GLN A 395 -9.60 -5.71 18.40
N MET A 396 -9.67 -6.80 17.63
CA MET A 396 -9.21 -6.84 16.25
C MET A 396 -10.09 -5.96 15.34
N THR A 397 -9.48 -5.02 14.63
CA THR A 397 -10.14 -4.01 13.78
C THR A 397 -9.89 -4.28 12.29
N GLY A 398 -10.85 -3.88 11.44
CA GLY A 398 -10.76 -3.95 9.97
C GLY A 398 -11.15 -5.30 9.34
N PRO A 399 -11.21 -5.37 7.99
CA PRO A 399 -11.41 -6.63 7.29
C PRO A 399 -10.19 -7.53 7.50
N LEU A 400 -10.37 -8.62 8.24
CA LEU A 400 -9.31 -9.57 8.52
C LEU A 400 -9.05 -10.45 7.29
N SER A 401 -7.76 -10.64 6.95
CA SER A 401 -7.40 -11.59 5.88
C SER A 401 -7.98 -12.98 6.19
N SER A 402 -8.34 -13.76 5.17
CA SER A 402 -8.90 -15.11 5.35
C SER A 402 -8.05 -16.00 6.27
N LYS A 403 -6.71 -15.86 6.22
CA LYS A 403 -5.77 -16.56 7.10
C LYS A 403 -5.83 -16.06 8.55
N THR A 404 -5.95 -14.75 8.74
CA THR A 404 -6.08 -14.13 10.06
C THR A 404 -7.43 -14.48 10.68
N GLU A 405 -8.50 -14.44 9.90
CA GLU A 405 -9.84 -14.83 10.32
C GLU A 405 -9.92 -16.33 10.65
N ALA A 406 -9.32 -17.20 9.85
CA ALA A 406 -9.24 -18.63 10.15
C ALA A 406 -8.51 -18.90 11.47
N LYS A 407 -7.39 -18.19 11.73
CA LYS A 407 -6.67 -18.27 13.02
C LYS A 407 -7.52 -17.76 14.17
N ARG A 408 -8.19 -16.62 14.01
CA ARG A 408 -9.10 -16.04 15.00
C ARG A 408 -10.22 -17.02 15.34
N LYS A 409 -10.90 -17.57 14.32
CA LYS A 409 -11.97 -18.56 14.48
C LYS A 409 -11.47 -19.84 15.16
N SER A 410 -10.27 -20.32 14.80
CA SER A 410 -9.65 -21.48 15.47
C SER A 410 -9.42 -21.24 16.96
N ILE A 411 -8.91 -20.06 17.35
CA ILE A 411 -8.68 -19.71 18.77
C ILE A 411 -10.02 -19.51 19.49
N LEU A 412 -11.01 -18.87 18.87
CA LEU A 412 -12.35 -18.70 19.43
C LEU A 412 -13.04 -20.04 19.70
N ASN A 413 -12.96 -20.98 18.75
CA ASN A 413 -13.48 -22.33 18.94
C ASN A 413 -12.76 -23.03 20.10
N ALA A 414 -11.44 -22.89 20.22
CA ALA A 414 -10.68 -23.44 21.34
C ALA A 414 -11.04 -22.77 22.69
N CYS A 415 -11.39 -21.49 22.70
CA CYS A 415 -11.91 -20.81 23.88
C CYS A 415 -13.28 -21.35 24.30
N GLN A 416 -14.15 -21.67 23.34
CA GLN A 416 -15.48 -22.23 23.62
C GLN A 416 -15.42 -23.65 24.19
N ILE A 417 -14.45 -24.46 23.76
CA ILE A 417 -14.24 -25.82 24.29
C ILE A 417 -13.71 -25.80 25.73
N ARG A 418 -12.99 -24.74 26.12
CA ARG A 418 -12.35 -24.59 27.45
C ARG A 418 -13.15 -23.73 28.44
N ARG A 419 -14.28 -23.17 28.02
CA ARG A 419 -15.29 -22.57 28.91
C ARG A 419 -16.16 -23.68 29.47
#